data_AF-A0AAW8L488-F1
#
_entry.id   AF-A0AAW8L488-F1
#
_cell.length_a   1.000
_cell.length_b   1.000
_cell.length_c   1.000
_cell.angle_alpha   90.00
_cell.angle_beta   90.00
_cell.angle_gamma   90.00
#
_symmetry.space_group_name_H-M   'P 1'
#
loop_
_entity.id
_entity.type
_entity.pdbx_description
1 polymer ?
#
loop_
_entity_poly.entity_id
_entity_poly.type
_entity_poly.pdbx_seq_one_letter_code
_entity_poly.pdbx_strand_id
1 'polypeptide(L)'
;SPYIQKDLESSATGTTNQIELNTSTVLQTKIPLPPIEEQKRIVEKVKQLFSMIEQLQILQGKLQRTKIYLADSLVANAMIDSNDKSKFEVADNIAQFKKPIEVIKQSRQKSADQIDLFADDSGEDDIKLLSLAAEITFQLHTEPTFGHLKLQKLVYLCQQLKHMDLAADFKQHAAGPYDPAMARYLDKEFKNREWFSYDPKRDLKYKPLSRCNDHRSAFNRYFAEDVSEI
;
A
#
# COMPACT_ATOMS: atom_id res chain seq x y z
N SER A 1 -20.56 1.40 -21.03
CA SER A 1 -20.28 -0.04 -20.92
C SER A 1 -19.65 -0.50 -22.22
N PRO A 2 -18.38 -0.95 -22.23
CA PRO A 2 -17.69 -1.38 -23.44
C PRO A 2 -18.44 -2.48 -24.22
N TYR A 3 -19.20 -3.33 -23.51
CA TYR A 3 -20.01 -4.39 -24.10
C TYR A 3 -21.15 -3.84 -24.98
N ILE A 4 -21.98 -2.96 -24.40
CA ILE A 4 -23.09 -2.31 -25.13
C ILE A 4 -22.57 -1.36 -26.22
N GLN A 5 -21.44 -0.69 -25.95
CA GLN A 5 -20.83 0.22 -26.90
C GLN A 5 -20.37 -0.52 -28.17
N LYS A 6 -19.72 -1.68 -28.03
CA LYS A 6 -19.29 -2.50 -29.17
C LYS A 6 -20.46 -2.97 -30.03
N ASP A 7 -21.55 -3.39 -29.40
CA ASP A 7 -22.76 -3.85 -30.12
C ASP A 7 -23.42 -2.68 -30.87
N LEU A 8 -23.51 -1.50 -30.25
CA LEU A 8 -24.03 -0.29 -30.90
C LEU A 8 -23.15 0.20 -32.05
N GLU A 9 -21.82 0.21 -31.86
CA GLU A 9 -20.86 0.60 -32.89
C GLU A 9 -20.92 -0.33 -34.12
N SER A 10 -21.16 -1.63 -33.90
CA SER A 10 -21.33 -2.60 -35.00
C SER A 10 -22.64 -2.44 -35.78
N SER A 11 -23.65 -1.84 -35.15
CA SER A 11 -24.99 -1.63 -35.74
C SER A 11 -25.16 -0.21 -36.28
N ALA A 12 -24.20 0.69 -36.04
CA ALA A 12 -24.23 2.05 -36.53
C ALA A 12 -23.81 2.08 -38.02
N THR A 13 -24.62 2.74 -38.85
CA THR A 13 -24.45 2.75 -40.32
C THR A 13 -24.24 4.18 -40.80
N GLY A 14 -23.22 4.42 -41.63
CA GLY A 14 -22.95 5.72 -42.21
C GLY A 14 -21.91 5.63 -43.33
N THR A 15 -21.98 6.53 -44.31
CA THR A 15 -20.96 6.69 -45.35
C THR A 15 -20.19 7.98 -45.11
N THR A 16 -18.86 7.91 -45.06
CA THR A 16 -17.92 9.04 -44.87
C THR A 16 -17.89 9.62 -43.45
N ASN A 17 -17.04 9.05 -42.59
CA ASN A 17 -16.57 9.59 -41.28
C ASN A 17 -17.60 10.12 -40.27
N GLN A 18 -18.90 10.02 -40.54
CA GLN A 18 -19.99 10.30 -39.62
C GLN A 18 -20.76 9.01 -39.39
N ILE A 19 -20.60 8.47 -38.19
CA ILE A 19 -21.33 7.30 -37.71
C ILE A 19 -22.51 7.84 -36.92
N GLU A 20 -23.69 7.85 -37.54
CA GLU A 20 -24.92 8.28 -36.87
C GLU A 20 -25.62 7.07 -36.25
N LEU A 21 -26.00 7.21 -34.98
CA LEU A 21 -26.74 6.17 -34.27
C LEU A 21 -28.24 6.46 -34.40
N ASN A 22 -28.94 5.63 -35.15
CA ASN A 22 -30.39 5.78 -35.33
C ASN A 22 -31.15 5.41 -34.04
N THR A 23 -32.17 6.19 -33.69
CA THR A 23 -33.04 5.97 -32.52
C THR A 23 -33.64 4.56 -32.50
N SER A 24 -33.99 4.02 -33.67
CA SER A 24 -34.51 2.66 -33.81
C SER A 24 -33.51 1.60 -33.35
N THR A 25 -32.23 1.79 -33.62
CA THR A 25 -31.14 0.88 -33.22
C THR A 25 -30.94 0.89 -31.71
N VAL A 26 -31.05 2.06 -31.06
CA VAL A 26 -30.98 2.20 -29.61
C VAL A 26 -32.13 1.45 -28.93
N LEU A 27 -33.37 1.62 -29.42
CA LEU A 27 -34.55 0.96 -28.87
C LEU A 27 -34.52 -0.56 -29.02
N GLN A 28 -33.88 -1.06 -30.08
CA GLN A 28 -33.74 -2.50 -30.34
C GLN A 28 -32.56 -3.14 -29.59
N THR A 29 -31.73 -2.35 -28.91
CA THR A 29 -30.56 -2.84 -28.20
C THR A 29 -30.98 -3.68 -27.00
N LYS A 30 -30.58 -4.96 -27.02
CA LYS A 30 -30.88 -5.89 -25.92
C LYS A 30 -29.91 -5.62 -24.77
N ILE A 31 -30.45 -5.22 -23.62
CA ILE A 31 -29.70 -5.09 -22.38
C ILE A 31 -30.10 -6.20 -21.41
N PRO A 32 -29.15 -6.80 -20.67
CA PRO A 32 -29.49 -7.74 -19.61
C PRO A 32 -30.20 -6.99 -18.48
N LEU A 33 -31.43 -7.41 -18.15
CA LEU A 33 -32.22 -6.82 -17.08
C LEU A 33 -32.28 -7.79 -15.88
N PRO A 34 -31.52 -7.56 -14.81
CA PRO A 34 -31.56 -8.41 -13.63
C PRO A 34 -32.81 -8.13 -12.76
N PRO A 35 -33.14 -8.96 -11.76
CA PRO A 35 -34.22 -8.71 -10.80
C PRO A 35 -34.08 -7.37 -10.08
N ILE A 36 -35.19 -6.78 -9.61
CA ILE A 36 -35.20 -5.41 -9.04
C ILE A 36 -34.30 -5.25 -7.81
N GLU A 37 -34.16 -6.30 -7.01
CA GLU A 37 -33.28 -6.33 -5.85
C GLU A 37 -31.81 -6.28 -6.27
N GLU A 38 -31.45 -7.07 -7.29
CA GLU A 38 -30.10 -7.10 -7.86
C GLU A 38 -29.76 -5.77 -8.55
N GLN A 39 -30.72 -5.13 -9.22
CA GLN A 39 -30.53 -3.78 -9.78
C GLN A 39 -30.14 -2.79 -8.68
N LYS A 40 -30.82 -2.81 -7.53
CA LYS A 40 -30.50 -1.93 -6.38
C LYS A 40 -29.10 -2.21 -5.84
N ARG A 41 -28.74 -3.49 -5.66
CA ARG A 41 -27.42 -3.91 -5.18
C ARG A 41 -26.29 -3.44 -6.10
N ILE A 42 -26.48 -3.58 -7.42
CA ILE A 42 -25.52 -3.10 -8.42
C ILE A 42 -25.38 -1.58 -8.33
N VAL A 43 -26.49 -0.83 -8.28
CA VAL A 43 -26.46 0.63 -8.20
C VAL A 43 -25.72 1.11 -6.95
N GLU A 44 -25.96 0.46 -5.81
CA GLU A 44 -25.27 0.78 -4.56
C GLU A 44 -23.76 0.55 -4.65
N LYS A 45 -23.34 -0.60 -5.19
CA LYS A 45 -21.91 -0.89 -5.39
C LYS A 45 -21.26 0.07 -6.37
N VAL A 46 -21.92 0.42 -7.46
CA VAL A 46 -21.43 1.41 -8.42
C VAL A 46 -21.26 2.78 -7.75
N LYS A 47 -22.22 3.22 -6.93
CA LYS A 47 -22.11 4.48 -6.18
C LYS A 47 -20.94 4.46 -5.20
N GLN A 48 -20.74 3.36 -4.46
CA GLN A 48 -19.60 3.20 -3.55
C GLN A 48 -18.27 3.33 -4.30
N LEU A 49 -18.14 2.65 -5.45
CA LEU A 49 -16.93 2.70 -6.27
C LEU A 49 -16.66 4.10 -6.83
N PHE A 50 -17.69 4.79 -7.35
CA PHE A 50 -17.52 6.17 -7.82
C PHE A 50 -17.14 7.14 -6.70
N SER A 51 -17.71 7.00 -5.51
CA SER A 51 -17.32 7.81 -4.36
C SER A 51 -15.85 7.60 -3.98
N MET A 52 -15.36 6.35 -4.01
CA MET A 52 -13.95 6.06 -3.78
C MET A 52 -13.05 6.68 -4.85
N ILE A 53 -13.45 6.64 -6.13
CA ILE A 53 -12.72 7.27 -7.23
C ILE A 53 -12.64 8.79 -7.03
N GLU A 54 -13.74 9.45 -6.65
CA GLU A 54 -13.75 10.89 -6.36
C GLU A 54 -12.80 11.25 -5.21
N GLN A 55 -12.82 10.47 -4.13
CA GLN A 55 -11.89 10.67 -3.00
C GLN A 55 -10.43 10.54 -3.44
N LEU A 56 -10.11 9.54 -4.25
CA LEU A 56 -8.77 9.33 -4.78
C LEU A 56 -8.34 10.48 -5.71
N GLN A 57 -9.22 10.97 -6.57
CA GLN A 57 -8.95 12.12 -7.43
C GLN A 57 -8.67 13.40 -6.62
N ILE A 58 -9.44 13.64 -5.56
CA ILE A 58 -9.21 14.78 -4.65
C ILE A 58 -7.84 14.64 -3.97
N LEU A 59 -7.50 13.45 -3.48
CA LEU A 59 -6.22 13.20 -2.84
C LEU A 59 -5.05 13.39 -3.82
N GLN A 60 -5.18 12.88 -5.04
CA GLN A 60 -4.18 13.03 -6.09
C GLN A 60 -3.97 14.52 -6.45
N GLY A 61 -5.05 15.28 -6.58
CA GLY A 61 -4.98 16.72 -6.82
C GLY A 61 -4.30 17.48 -5.67
N LYS A 62 -4.59 17.11 -4.42
CA LYS A 62 -3.90 17.67 -3.24
C LYS A 62 -2.40 17.35 -3.25
N LEU A 63 -2.04 16.10 -3.54
CA LEU A 63 -0.64 15.67 -3.61
C LEU A 63 0.13 16.37 -4.73
N GLN A 64 -0.48 16.55 -5.91
CA GLN A 64 0.16 17.30 -7.00
C GLN A 64 0.41 18.76 -6.59
N ARG A 65 -0.57 19.41 -5.93
CA ARG A 65 -0.41 20.78 -5.42
C ARG A 65 0.70 20.89 -4.39
N THR A 66 0.75 19.97 -3.40
CA THR A 66 1.81 20.00 -2.38
C THR A 66 3.19 19.75 -3.00
N LYS A 67 3.29 18.84 -3.98
CA LYS A 67 4.54 18.59 -4.70
C LYS A 67 5.06 19.85 -5.42
N ILE A 68 4.19 20.55 -6.15
CA ILE A 68 4.55 21.78 -6.86
C ILE A 68 5.00 22.84 -5.85
N TYR A 69 4.21 23.06 -4.79
CA TYR A 69 4.53 24.04 -3.76
C TYR A 69 5.88 23.76 -3.07
N LEU A 70 6.17 22.50 -2.72
CA LEU A 70 7.44 22.12 -2.12
C LEU A 70 8.61 22.34 -3.09
N ALA A 71 8.43 22.02 -4.38
CA ALA A 71 9.45 22.27 -5.38
C ALA A 71 9.73 23.78 -5.52
N ASP A 72 8.68 24.61 -5.59
CA ASP A 72 8.80 26.07 -5.67
C ASP A 72 9.49 26.65 -4.42
N SER A 73 9.14 26.16 -3.22
CA SER A 73 9.78 26.60 -1.97
C SER A 73 11.25 26.19 -1.88
N LEU A 74 11.62 25.00 -2.36
CA LEU A 74 13.02 24.56 -2.41
C LEU A 74 13.83 25.42 -3.39
N VAL A 75 13.28 25.74 -4.55
CA VAL A 75 13.91 26.64 -5.53
C VAL A 75 14.07 28.04 -4.93
N ALA A 76 13.03 28.57 -4.29
CA ALA A 76 13.09 29.88 -3.63
C ALA A 76 14.17 29.90 -2.53
N ASN A 77 14.23 28.89 -1.67
CA ASN A 77 15.25 28.81 -0.62
C ASN A 77 16.67 28.67 -1.18
N ALA A 78 16.87 27.89 -2.25
CA ALA A 78 18.17 27.77 -2.90
C ALA A 78 18.61 29.08 -3.57
N MET A 79 17.65 29.88 -4.08
CA MET A 79 17.91 31.21 -4.66
C MET A 79 18.24 32.24 -3.57
N ILE A 80 17.57 32.17 -2.40
CA ILE A 80 17.81 33.06 -1.25
C ILE A 80 19.22 32.85 -0.65
N ASP A 81 19.80 31.64 -0.74
CA ASP A 81 21.16 31.35 -0.24
C ASP A 81 22.29 32.01 -1.07
N SER A 82 21.95 32.66 -2.19
CA SER A 82 22.92 33.34 -3.06
C SER A 82 22.76 34.86 -3.15
N ASN A 83 21.79 35.48 -2.47
CA ASN A 83 21.80 36.94 -2.28
C ASN A 83 20.92 37.40 -1.10
N ASP A 84 21.60 37.97 -0.12
CA ASP A 84 21.18 39.07 0.74
C ASP A 84 20.18 38.81 1.89
N LYS A 85 20.59 39.27 3.09
CA LYS A 85 19.80 39.28 4.33
C LYS A 85 18.78 40.41 4.30
N SER A 86 17.82 40.39 3.39
CA SER A 86 16.69 41.32 3.44
C SER A 86 15.38 40.58 3.67
N LYS A 87 14.74 40.94 4.79
CA LYS A 87 13.39 40.54 5.19
C LYS A 87 12.43 40.71 4.01
N PHE A 88 11.81 39.63 3.55
CA PHE A 88 10.59 39.73 2.76
C PHE A 88 9.45 39.03 3.49
N GLU A 89 8.46 39.85 3.81
CA GLU A 89 7.22 39.50 4.48
C GLU A 89 6.40 38.58 3.58
N VAL A 90 6.40 37.29 3.89
CA VAL A 90 5.37 36.35 3.42
C VAL A 90 4.73 35.70 4.65
N ALA A 91 4.36 36.54 5.62
CA ALA A 91 3.72 36.10 6.86
C ALA A 91 2.20 35.87 6.68
N ASP A 92 1.58 36.43 5.65
CA ASP A 92 0.13 36.63 5.68
C ASP A 92 -0.72 35.49 5.09
N ASN A 93 -0.11 34.45 4.51
CA ASN A 93 -0.85 33.25 4.08
C ASN A 93 -0.52 31.99 4.91
N ILE A 94 0.30 32.11 5.95
CA ILE A 94 0.69 30.98 6.84
C ILE A 94 -0.35 30.75 7.96
N ALA A 95 -1.27 31.69 8.18
CA ALA A 95 -2.15 31.70 9.34
C ALA A 95 -3.29 30.66 9.32
N GLN A 96 -3.64 30.07 8.16
CA GLN A 96 -4.80 29.15 8.08
C GLN A 96 -4.49 27.65 8.19
N PHE A 97 -3.22 27.26 8.28
CA PHE A 97 -2.82 25.86 8.45
C PHE A 97 -1.95 25.63 9.70
N LYS A 98 -2.18 26.37 10.79
CA LYS A 98 -1.70 26.01 12.13
C LYS A 98 -2.55 24.90 12.77
N LYS A 99 -2.71 23.76 12.10
CA LYS A 99 -2.59 22.50 12.83
C LYS A 99 -1.12 22.12 12.72
N PRO A 100 -0.39 21.89 13.82
CA PRO A 100 0.99 21.48 13.75
C PRO A 100 1.10 20.30 12.79
N ILE A 101 1.81 20.51 11.69
CA ILE A 101 2.31 19.42 10.88
C ILE A 101 3.31 18.74 11.80
N GLU A 102 2.96 17.57 12.33
CA GLU A 102 3.98 16.66 12.86
C GLU A 102 4.98 16.47 11.73
N VAL A 103 6.19 16.94 12.00
CA VAL A 103 7.29 16.95 11.05
C VAL A 103 7.60 15.48 10.73
N ILE A 104 6.99 14.97 9.67
CA ILE A 104 7.52 13.81 8.94
C ILE A 104 8.87 14.29 8.46
N LYS A 105 9.91 13.94 9.23
CA LYS A 105 11.30 14.19 8.88
C LYS A 105 11.51 13.53 7.54
N GLN A 106 11.63 14.37 6.51
CA GLN A 106 12.12 13.98 5.21
C GLN A 106 13.38 13.15 5.42
N SER A 107 13.35 11.94 4.87
CA SER A 107 14.46 11.01 4.72
C SER A 107 15.71 11.77 4.30
N ARG A 108 16.60 12.02 5.25
CA ARG A 108 17.94 12.50 4.94
C ARG A 108 18.66 11.37 4.21
N GLN A 109 18.94 11.57 2.94
CA GLN A 109 20.05 10.88 2.29
C GLN A 109 21.30 11.13 3.13
N LYS A 110 21.75 10.14 3.90
CA LYS A 110 23.06 10.16 4.54
C LYS A 110 23.72 8.78 4.40
N SER A 111 24.83 8.85 3.68
CA SER A 111 26.06 8.05 3.76
C SER A 111 26.02 6.72 4.50
N ALA A 112 26.46 5.69 3.79
CA ALA A 112 26.93 4.43 4.33
C ALA A 112 27.91 4.66 5.48
N ASP A 113 27.42 4.50 6.71
CA ASP A 113 28.02 3.66 7.74
C ASP A 113 27.06 3.66 8.93
N GLN A 114 26.50 2.47 9.18
CA GLN A 114 25.80 2.04 10.39
C GLN A 114 24.76 3.02 10.99
N ILE A 115 23.54 3.00 10.43
CA ILE A 115 22.35 3.58 11.07
C ILE A 115 21.56 2.41 11.67
N ASP A 116 21.46 2.37 13.01
CA ASP A 116 20.45 1.56 13.69
C ASP A 116 19.07 2.11 13.30
N LEU A 117 18.41 1.44 12.36
CA LEU A 117 17.22 1.92 11.65
C LEU A 117 15.90 1.74 12.45
N PHE A 118 15.98 1.29 13.71
CA PHE A 118 14.82 0.77 14.46
C PHE A 118 14.74 1.25 15.92
N ALA A 119 15.33 2.40 16.23
CA ALA A 119 15.25 2.98 17.57
C ALA A 119 14.64 4.39 17.50
N ASP A 120 13.32 4.47 17.29
CA ASP A 120 12.48 5.52 17.89
C ASP A 120 10.98 5.24 17.62
N ASP A 121 10.20 5.19 18.71
CA ASP A 121 8.74 5.32 18.87
C ASP A 121 7.76 4.38 18.11
N SER A 122 8.21 3.35 17.38
CA SER A 122 7.35 2.41 16.60
C SER A 122 7.30 0.97 17.13
N GLY A 123 7.58 0.73 18.42
CA GLY A 123 7.76 -0.63 18.95
C GLY A 123 6.54 -1.54 18.84
N GLU A 124 5.33 -0.98 18.70
CA GLU A 124 4.10 -1.78 18.56
C GLU A 124 3.95 -2.39 17.16
N ASP A 125 4.32 -1.65 16.11
CA ASP A 125 4.20 -2.13 14.73
C ASP A 125 5.26 -3.18 14.40
N ASP A 126 6.44 -3.09 15.03
CA ASP A 126 7.48 -4.12 14.98
C ASP A 126 6.99 -5.44 15.60
N ILE A 127 6.27 -5.37 16.71
CA ILE A 127 5.69 -6.55 17.38
C ILE A 127 4.54 -7.14 16.53
N LYS A 128 3.70 -6.29 15.91
CA LYS A 128 2.67 -6.74 14.95
C LYS A 128 3.31 -7.46 13.75
N LEU A 129 4.35 -6.87 13.16
CA LEU A 129 5.10 -7.47 12.05
C LEU A 129 5.71 -8.81 12.44
N LEU A 130 6.37 -8.85 13.59
CA LEU A 130 7.04 -10.05 14.09
C LEU A 130 6.03 -11.17 14.39
N SER A 131 4.90 -10.85 15.01
CA SER A 131 3.85 -11.83 15.32
C SER A 131 3.15 -12.36 14.06
N LEU A 132 2.83 -11.50 13.10
CA LEU A 132 2.27 -11.89 11.80
C LEU A 132 3.25 -12.78 11.02
N ALA A 133 4.51 -12.38 10.92
CA ALA A 133 5.53 -13.15 10.22
C ALA A 133 5.74 -14.53 10.88
N ALA A 134 5.70 -14.60 12.21
CA ALA A 134 5.81 -15.85 12.95
C ALA A 134 4.61 -16.77 12.66
N GLU A 135 3.38 -16.25 12.64
CA GLU A 135 2.18 -17.04 12.35
C GLU A 135 2.19 -17.59 10.91
N ILE A 136 2.53 -16.76 9.92
CA ILE A 136 2.67 -17.22 8.52
C ILE A 136 3.74 -18.31 8.42
N THR A 137 4.88 -18.12 9.10
CA THR A 137 5.96 -19.10 9.10
C THR A 137 5.52 -20.39 9.81
N PHE A 138 4.78 -20.29 10.90
CA PHE A 138 4.24 -21.43 11.61
C PHE A 138 3.25 -22.23 10.75
N GLN A 139 2.40 -21.58 9.97
CA GLN A 139 1.47 -22.29 9.10
C GLN A 139 2.16 -22.95 7.90
N LEU A 140 3.26 -22.37 7.41
CA LEU A 140 3.88 -22.76 6.15
C LEU A 140 5.28 -23.38 6.27
N HIS A 141 5.84 -23.58 7.47
CA HIS A 141 7.17 -24.19 7.63
C HIS A 141 7.24 -25.65 7.13
N THR A 142 6.11 -26.33 6.99
CA THR A 142 6.04 -27.68 6.40
C THR A 142 6.36 -27.66 4.91
N GLU A 143 6.05 -26.57 4.21
CA GLU A 143 6.30 -26.41 2.78
C GLU A 143 7.80 -26.54 2.45
N PRO A 144 8.17 -27.24 1.36
CA PRO A 144 9.56 -27.56 1.07
C PRO A 144 10.44 -26.35 0.71
N THR A 145 9.85 -25.25 0.26
CA THR A 145 10.58 -24.07 -0.25
C THR A 145 10.17 -22.78 0.46
N PHE A 146 9.70 -22.87 1.70
CA PHE A 146 9.29 -21.71 2.48
C PHE A 146 10.48 -21.01 3.15
N GLY A 147 10.98 -19.96 2.49
CA GLY A 147 12.07 -19.11 2.97
C GLY A 147 11.73 -17.63 2.89
N HIS A 148 12.76 -16.76 2.97
CA HIS A 148 12.62 -15.30 3.02
C HIS A 148 11.66 -14.75 1.96
N LEU A 149 11.87 -15.09 0.70
CA LEU A 149 11.10 -14.51 -0.41
C LEU A 149 9.59 -14.79 -0.31
N LYS A 150 9.20 -16.00 0.08
CA LYS A 150 7.79 -16.37 0.22
C LYS A 150 7.15 -15.70 1.42
N LEU A 151 7.85 -15.68 2.56
CA LEU A 151 7.39 -14.99 3.75
C LEU A 151 7.15 -13.51 3.47
N GLN A 152 8.10 -12.83 2.85
CA GLN A 152 8.00 -11.41 2.57
C GLN A 152 6.87 -11.06 1.60
N LYS A 153 6.64 -11.89 0.58
CA LYS A 153 5.49 -11.72 -0.33
C LYS A 153 4.16 -11.87 0.39
N LEU A 154 4.04 -12.82 1.31
CA LEU A 154 2.82 -13.02 2.08
C LEU A 154 2.58 -11.88 3.07
N VAL A 155 3.62 -11.45 3.79
CA VAL A 155 3.54 -10.28 4.69
C VAL A 155 3.12 -9.02 3.90
N TYR A 156 3.72 -8.80 2.72
CA TYR A 156 3.33 -7.71 1.84
C TYR A 156 1.87 -7.81 1.38
N LEU A 157 1.41 -8.99 0.96
CA LEU A 157 0.00 -9.18 0.57
C LEU A 157 -0.96 -8.92 1.74
N CYS A 158 -0.63 -9.38 2.94
CA CYS A 158 -1.42 -9.11 4.14
C CYS A 158 -1.53 -7.61 4.41
N GLN A 159 -0.42 -6.86 4.30
CA GLN A 159 -0.42 -5.40 4.43
C GLN A 159 -1.36 -4.72 3.44
N GLN A 160 -1.28 -5.10 2.16
CA GLN A 160 -2.08 -4.47 1.11
C GLN A 160 -3.58 -4.78 1.24
N LEU A 161 -3.94 -6.01 1.63
CA LEU A 161 -5.34 -6.44 1.74
C LEU A 161 -6.06 -5.83 2.94
N LYS A 162 -5.35 -5.64 4.05
CA LYS A 162 -5.93 -5.12 5.31
C LYS A 162 -5.57 -3.66 5.58
N HIS A 163 -4.90 -2.98 4.64
CA HIS A 163 -4.37 -1.62 4.82
C HIS A 163 -3.57 -1.46 6.13
N MET A 164 -2.82 -2.49 6.52
CA MET A 164 -1.99 -2.43 7.72
C MET A 164 -0.77 -1.55 7.48
N ASP A 165 -0.53 -0.60 8.37
CA ASP A 165 0.74 0.12 8.45
C ASP A 165 1.69 -0.71 9.31
N LEU A 166 2.61 -1.41 8.65
CA LEU A 166 3.57 -2.31 9.27
C LEU A 166 4.96 -1.79 8.90
N ALA A 167 5.91 -1.84 9.84
CA ALA A 167 7.26 -1.31 9.70
C ALA A 167 8.14 -2.10 8.70
N ALA A 168 7.79 -2.04 7.42
CA ALA A 168 8.49 -2.76 6.35
C ALA A 168 8.66 -1.87 5.11
N ASP A 169 9.93 -1.63 4.74
CA ASP A 169 10.30 -0.84 3.56
C ASP A 169 10.52 -1.76 2.36
N PHE A 170 9.41 -2.23 1.79
CA PHE A 170 9.46 -3.11 0.63
C PHE A 170 10.01 -2.40 -0.62
N LYS A 171 11.26 -2.69 -0.97
CA LYS A 171 11.85 -2.24 -2.23
C LYS A 171 11.34 -3.10 -3.40
N GLN A 172 10.95 -2.45 -4.49
CA GLN A 172 10.59 -3.13 -5.74
C GLN A 172 11.84 -3.76 -6.36
N HIS A 173 11.93 -5.10 -6.33
CA HIS A 173 12.94 -5.86 -7.04
C HIS A 173 12.28 -6.65 -8.18
N ALA A 174 13.08 -7.14 -9.15
CA ALA A 174 12.60 -7.89 -10.31
C ALA A 174 11.76 -9.16 -9.98
N ALA A 175 11.83 -9.65 -8.73
CA ALA A 175 11.09 -10.82 -8.24
C ALA A 175 9.98 -10.47 -7.22
N GLY A 176 9.66 -9.19 -7.01
CA GLY A 176 8.63 -8.70 -6.09
C GLY A 176 9.20 -7.84 -4.95
N PRO A 177 8.33 -7.42 -4.01
CA PRO A 177 8.72 -6.63 -2.85
C PRO A 177 9.64 -7.45 -1.95
N TYR A 178 10.85 -6.93 -1.71
CA TYR A 178 11.84 -7.56 -0.84
C TYR A 178 12.56 -6.51 0.01
N ASP A 179 12.57 -6.73 1.32
CA ASP A 179 13.28 -5.92 2.31
C ASP A 179 14.36 -6.75 3.03
N PRO A 180 15.65 -6.55 2.72
CA PRO A 180 16.75 -7.22 3.39
C PRO A 180 16.90 -6.86 4.88
N ALA A 181 16.47 -5.68 5.31
CA ALA A 181 16.56 -5.25 6.70
C ALA A 181 15.55 -6.03 7.55
N MET A 182 14.29 -6.08 7.08
CA MET A 182 13.25 -6.91 7.68
C MET A 182 13.65 -8.39 7.76
N ALA A 183 14.24 -8.97 6.70
CA ALA A 183 14.69 -10.36 6.72
C ALA A 183 15.68 -10.64 7.87
N ARG A 184 16.70 -9.79 8.01
CA ARG A 184 17.72 -9.95 9.07
C ARG A 184 17.14 -9.76 10.46
N TYR A 185 16.21 -8.81 10.60
CA TYR A 185 15.50 -8.59 11.86
C TYR A 185 14.69 -9.81 12.28
N LEU A 186 13.87 -10.34 11.36
CA LEU A 186 13.05 -11.53 11.60
C LEU A 186 13.93 -12.75 11.93
N ASP A 187 15.01 -12.96 11.19
CA ASP A 187 15.96 -14.06 11.47
C ASP A 187 16.57 -13.94 12.88
N LYS A 188 16.95 -12.71 13.28
CA LYS A 188 17.49 -12.43 14.61
C LYS A 188 16.45 -12.69 15.70
N GLU A 189 15.24 -12.14 15.56
CA GLU A 189 14.18 -12.28 16.57
C GLU A 189 13.65 -13.72 16.66
N PHE A 190 13.44 -14.40 15.53
CA PHE A 190 13.02 -15.79 15.51
C PHE A 190 14.03 -16.70 16.20
N LYS A 191 15.32 -16.44 16.01
CA LYS A 191 16.39 -17.19 16.68
C LYS A 191 16.46 -16.86 18.17
N ASN A 192 16.38 -15.58 18.54
CA ASN A 192 16.43 -15.13 19.94
C ASN A 192 15.28 -15.72 20.77
N ARG A 193 14.09 -15.86 20.16
CA ARG A 193 12.88 -16.37 20.80
C ARG A 193 12.70 -17.89 20.65
N GLU A 194 13.67 -18.56 20.00
CA GLU A 194 13.64 -19.99 19.71
C GLU A 194 12.37 -20.44 18.94
N TRP A 195 11.92 -19.61 18.00
CA TRP A 195 10.75 -19.90 17.16
C TRP A 195 11.12 -20.63 15.88
N PHE A 196 11.99 -20.02 15.09
CA PHE A 196 12.44 -20.54 13.80
C PHE A 196 13.92 -20.24 13.57
N SER A 197 14.56 -21.06 12.76
CA SER A 197 15.92 -20.83 12.26
C SER A 197 15.94 -20.80 10.74
N TYR A 198 16.82 -19.97 10.19
CA TYR A 198 17.04 -19.84 8.76
C TYR A 198 18.54 -19.83 8.49
N ASP A 199 19.01 -20.62 7.54
CA ASP A 199 20.43 -20.70 7.17
C ASP A 199 20.61 -20.46 5.67
N PRO A 200 20.99 -19.25 5.25
CA PRO A 200 21.11 -18.92 3.83
C PRO A 200 22.19 -19.74 3.09
N LYS A 201 23.13 -20.37 3.80
CA LYS A 201 24.23 -21.14 3.20
C LYS A 201 23.91 -22.62 3.07
N ARG A 202 23.12 -23.15 4.00
CA ARG A 202 22.83 -24.58 4.07
C ARG A 202 21.47 -24.93 3.48
N ASP A 203 20.45 -24.15 3.79
CA ASP A 203 19.07 -24.47 3.45
C ASP A 203 18.20 -23.20 3.48
N LEU A 204 17.67 -22.80 2.33
CA LEU A 204 16.85 -21.60 2.15
C LEU A 204 15.42 -21.77 2.70
N LYS A 205 15.28 -22.51 3.80
CA LYS A 205 14.03 -22.91 4.42
C LYS A 205 14.03 -22.58 5.91
N TYR A 206 12.91 -22.04 6.40
CA TYR A 206 12.67 -21.89 7.83
C TYR A 206 12.44 -23.24 8.52
N LYS A 207 13.14 -23.46 9.63
CA LYS A 207 13.02 -24.68 10.45
C LYS A 207 12.49 -24.34 11.84
N PRO A 208 11.45 -25.03 12.33
CA PRO A 208 10.91 -24.78 13.66
C PRO A 208 11.93 -25.13 14.75
N LEU A 209 11.90 -24.38 15.84
CA LEU A 209 12.69 -24.58 17.05
C LEU A 209 11.78 -24.91 18.24
N SER A 210 12.38 -25.08 19.43
CA SER A 210 11.72 -25.57 20.65
C SER A 210 10.46 -24.80 21.07
N ARG A 211 10.39 -23.49 20.78
CA ARG A 211 9.32 -22.59 21.24
C ARG A 211 8.50 -22.02 20.09
N CYS A 212 8.40 -22.73 18.96
CA CYS A 212 7.76 -22.26 17.73
C CYS A 212 6.29 -21.83 17.89
N ASN A 213 5.57 -22.27 18.92
CA ASN A 213 4.16 -21.90 19.17
C ASN A 213 3.96 -20.64 20.03
N ASP A 214 5.01 -20.12 20.68
CA ASP A 214 4.85 -19.07 21.70
C ASP A 214 4.42 -17.71 21.09
N HIS A 215 4.63 -17.52 19.78
CA HIS A 215 4.21 -16.31 19.05
C HIS A 215 2.68 -16.12 19.02
N ARG A 216 1.90 -17.20 19.15
CA ARG A 216 0.44 -17.20 18.94
C ARG A 216 -0.30 -16.28 19.93
N SER A 217 0.22 -16.15 21.15
CA SER A 217 -0.33 -15.25 22.16
C SER A 217 -0.19 -13.78 21.74
N ALA A 218 0.95 -13.42 21.14
CA ALA A 218 1.17 -12.07 20.60
C ALA A 218 0.31 -11.84 19.35
N PHE A 219 0.23 -12.83 18.45
CA PHE A 219 -0.59 -12.74 17.24
C PHE A 219 -2.07 -12.50 17.58
N ASN A 220 -2.66 -13.32 18.46
CA ASN A 220 -4.05 -13.17 18.87
C ASN A 220 -4.32 -11.83 19.54
N ARG A 221 -3.34 -11.24 20.25
CA ARG A 221 -3.51 -9.92 20.87
C ARG A 221 -3.77 -8.82 19.85
N TYR A 222 -3.16 -8.90 18.66
CA TYR A 222 -3.25 -7.86 17.63
C TYR A 222 -4.23 -8.21 16.51
N PHE A 223 -4.47 -9.49 16.24
CA PHE A 223 -5.20 -9.95 15.06
C PHE A 223 -6.45 -10.81 15.38
N ALA A 224 -6.88 -10.90 16.66
CA ALA A 224 -8.07 -11.70 17.01
C ALA A 224 -9.35 -11.26 16.29
N GLU A 225 -9.54 -9.97 16.07
CA GLU A 225 -10.70 -9.43 15.34
C GLU A 225 -10.62 -9.79 13.85
N ASP A 226 -9.43 -9.70 13.25
CA ASP A 226 -9.20 -9.98 11.83
C ASP A 226 -9.37 -11.44 11.43
N VAL A 227 -9.09 -12.38 12.34
CA VAL A 227 -9.28 -13.82 12.12
C VAL A 227 -10.76 -14.21 12.16
N SER A 228 -11.61 -13.40 12.81
CA SER A 228 -13.04 -13.68 12.96
C SER A 228 -13.87 -13.31 11.72
N GLU A 229 -13.30 -12.51 10.82
CA GLU A 229 -13.94 -12.03 9.58
C GLU A 229 -13.60 -12.87 8.33
N ILE A 230 -12.80 -13.92 8.48
CA ILE A 230 -12.40 -14.86 7.41
C ILE A 230 -13.17 -16.17 7.59
#